data_AF-A0A1I6FW27-F1
#
_entry.id   AF-A0A1I6FW27-F1
#
_cell.length_a   1.000
_cell.length_b   1.000
_cell.length_c   1.000
_cell.angle_alpha   90.00
_cell.angle_beta   90.00
_cell.angle_gamma   90.00
#
_symmetry.space_group_name_H-M   'P 1'
#
loop_
_entity.id
_entity.type
_entity.pdbx_description
1 polymer ?
#
loop_
_entity_poly.entity_id
_entity_poly.type
_entity_poly.pdbx_seq_one_letter_code
_entity_poly.pdbx_strand_id
1 'polypeptide(L)'
;MEFNLLEKLAVLKAIDEVIQMDQEIKLGEVKFMDRLSEAMDFDPALVLEARRAEPAEAIAVLKAMPEPQKQTLARLMNEAANADGEVDEREIQFIYRVFNAAGIDLKI
;
A
#
# COMPACT_ATOMS: atom_id res chain seq x y z
N MET A 1 -11.22 5.99 10.46
CA MET A 1 -11.91 6.15 9.16
C MET A 1 -11.82 4.80 8.49
N GLU A 2 -12.94 4.30 7.99
CA GLU A 2 -12.98 2.96 7.39
C GLU A 2 -12.75 3.08 5.89
N PHE A 3 -11.93 2.19 5.34
CA PHE A 3 -11.78 2.04 3.89
C PHE A 3 -12.91 1.14 3.37
N ASN A 4 -13.56 1.51 2.26
CA ASN A 4 -14.49 0.60 1.60
C ASN A 4 -13.73 -0.53 0.86
N LEU A 5 -14.43 -1.53 0.35
CA LEU A 5 -13.81 -2.69 -0.29
C LEU A 5 -12.88 -2.31 -1.47
N LEU A 6 -13.29 -1.39 -2.33
CA LEU A 6 -12.47 -0.94 -3.47
C LEU A 6 -11.22 -0.20 -2.99
N GLU A 7 -11.36 0.64 -1.97
CA GLU A 7 -10.23 1.34 -1.37
C GLU A 7 -9.27 0.37 -0.69
N LYS A 8 -9.78 -0.64 0.04
CA LYS A 8 -8.96 -1.72 0.61
C LYS A 8 -8.18 -2.45 -0.47
N LEU A 9 -8.83 -2.85 -1.57
CA LEU A 9 -8.16 -3.51 -2.70
C LEU A 9 -7.05 -2.65 -3.29
N ALA A 10 -7.31 -1.36 -3.52
CA ALA A 10 -6.34 -0.44 -4.10
C ALA A 10 -5.15 -0.17 -3.16
N VAL A 11 -5.41 -0.01 -1.86
CA VAL A 11 -4.37 0.15 -0.83
C VAL A 11 -3.50 -1.10 -0.75
N LEU A 12 -4.12 -2.28 -0.70
CA LEU A 12 -3.42 -3.56 -0.64
C LEU A 12 -2.59 -3.83 -1.89
N LYS A 13 -3.08 -3.45 -3.07
CA LYS A 13 -2.33 -3.55 -4.33
C LYS A 13 -1.03 -2.73 -4.27
N ALA A 14 -1.12 -1.48 -3.83
CA ALA A 14 0.05 -0.60 -3.74
C ALA A 14 1.06 -1.10 -2.69
N ILE A 15 0.58 -1.56 -1.54
CA ILE A 15 1.42 -2.08 -0.45
C ILE A 15 2.11 -3.39 -0.85
N ASP A 16 1.36 -4.32 -1.44
CA ASP A 16 1.88 -5.61 -1.87
C ASP A 16 2.91 -5.46 -3.01
N GLU A 17 2.75 -4.48 -3.90
CA GLU A 17 3.74 -4.17 -4.94
C GLU A 17 5.05 -3.58 -4.37
N VAL A 18 4.98 -2.80 -3.28
CA VAL A 18 6.19 -2.36 -2.55
C VAL A 18 6.91 -3.57 -1.94
N ILE A 19 6.20 -4.38 -1.16
CA ILE A 19 6.76 -5.56 -0.47
C ILE A 19 7.40 -6.55 -1.45
N GLN A 20 6.84 -6.71 -2.65
CA GLN A 20 7.36 -7.68 -3.62
C GLN A 20 8.52 -7.15 -4.48
N MET A 21 8.96 -5.90 -4.32
CA MET A 21 10.00 -5.31 -5.17
C MET A 21 11.33 -6.07 -5.12
N ASP A 22 11.68 -6.60 -3.95
CA ASP A 22 12.93 -7.32 -3.73
C ASP A 22 12.84 -8.81 -4.05
N GLN A 23 11.67 -9.29 -4.50
CA GLN A 23 11.39 -10.71 -4.83
C GLN A 23 11.65 -11.70 -3.67
N GLU A 24 11.87 -11.20 -2.45
CA GLU A 24 12.04 -11.97 -1.24
C GLU A 24 11.11 -11.40 -0.16
N ILE A 25 10.24 -12.25 0.39
CA ILE A 25 9.35 -11.83 1.47
C ILE A 25 10.05 -12.09 2.82
N LYS A 26 10.29 -11.03 3.58
CA LYS A 26 10.96 -11.04 4.88
C LYS A 26 9.95 -11.16 6.02
N LEU A 27 10.40 -11.66 7.18
CA LEU A 27 9.54 -11.84 8.36
C LEU A 27 8.90 -10.53 8.85
N GLY A 28 9.58 -9.40 8.66
CA GLY A 28 9.07 -8.07 9.01
C GLY A 28 7.81 -7.71 8.21
N GLU A 29 7.82 -7.98 6.91
CA GLU A 29 6.72 -7.70 5.98
C GLU A 29 5.51 -8.58 6.27
N VAL A 30 5.72 -9.87 6.59
CA VAL A 30 4.64 -10.77 7.01
C VAL A 30 3.95 -10.23 8.26
N LYS A 31 4.73 -9.85 9.29
CA LYS A 31 4.19 -9.25 10.52
C LYS A 31 3.50 -7.91 10.28
N PHE A 32 3.98 -7.14 9.31
CA PHE A 32 3.32 -5.91 8.88
C PHE A 32 1.95 -6.22 8.26
N MET A 33 1.86 -7.17 7.33
CA MET A 33 0.61 -7.58 6.71
C MET A 33 -0.40 -8.16 7.70
N ASP A 34 0.05 -8.94 8.69
CA ASP A 34 -0.81 -9.45 9.76
C ASP A 34 -1.46 -8.30 10.53
N ARG A 35 -0.65 -7.32 10.98
CA ARG A 35 -1.18 -6.13 11.70
C ARG A 35 -2.08 -5.28 10.81
N LEU A 36 -1.75 -5.16 9.52
CA LEU A 36 -2.57 -4.43 8.55
C LEU A 36 -3.93 -5.10 8.38
N SER A 37 -3.98 -6.44 8.34
CA SER A 37 -5.23 -7.20 8.25
C SER A 37 -6.16 -6.96 9.42
N GLU A 38 -5.62 -6.90 10.64
CA GLU A 38 -6.38 -6.58 11.85
C GLU A 38 -6.84 -5.11 11.85
N ALA A 39 -5.97 -4.18 11.46
CA ALA A 39 -6.26 -2.74 11.49
C ALA A 39 -7.28 -2.31 10.44
N MET A 40 -7.28 -2.95 9.27
CA MET A 40 -8.19 -2.66 8.16
C MET A 40 -9.35 -3.65 8.05
N ASP A 41 -9.43 -4.65 8.93
CA ASP A 41 -10.44 -5.72 8.95
C ASP A 41 -10.67 -6.33 7.55
N PHE A 42 -9.67 -7.08 7.07
CA PHE A 42 -9.78 -7.83 5.81
C PHE A 42 -9.27 -9.26 5.93
N ASP A 43 -9.86 -10.13 5.10
CA ASP A 43 -9.40 -11.52 4.95
C ASP A 43 -8.13 -11.57 4.07
N PRO A 44 -7.10 -12.35 4.42
CA PRO A 44 -5.89 -12.51 3.60
C PRO A 44 -6.14 -12.84 2.11
N ALA A 45 -7.26 -13.49 1.77
CA ALA A 45 -7.67 -13.73 0.39
C ALA A 45 -7.84 -12.44 -0.42
N LEU A 46 -8.18 -11.32 0.24
CA LEU A 46 -8.31 -10.00 -0.40
C LEU A 46 -6.97 -9.50 -0.96
N VAL A 47 -5.84 -9.90 -0.37
CA VAL A 47 -4.51 -9.58 -0.92
C VAL A 47 -4.30 -10.28 -2.26
N LEU A 48 -4.76 -11.54 -2.39
CA LEU A 48 -4.68 -12.28 -3.65
C LEU A 48 -5.60 -11.70 -4.72
N GLU A 49 -6.70 -11.06 -4.33
CA GLU A 49 -7.56 -10.31 -5.24
C GLU A 49 -6.92 -8.99 -5.64
N ALA A 50 -6.36 -8.25 -4.69
CA ALA A 50 -5.66 -6.99 -4.94
C ALA A 50 -4.51 -7.17 -5.95
N ARG A 51 -3.74 -8.27 -5.85
CA ARG A 51 -2.69 -8.63 -6.82
C ARG A 51 -3.17 -8.69 -8.26
N ARG A 52 -4.42 -9.13 -8.47
CA ARG A 52 -5.05 -9.30 -9.78
C ARG A 52 -5.72 -8.02 -10.27
N ALA A 53 -5.84 -6.98 -9.45
CA ALA A 53 -6.38 -5.70 -9.87
C ALA A 53 -5.46 -5.02 -10.87
N GLU A 54 -6.05 -4.34 -11.85
CA GLU A 54 -5.29 -3.55 -12.82
C GLU A 54 -4.67 -2.33 -12.14
N PRO A 55 -3.35 -2.07 -12.28
CA PRO A 55 -2.69 -0.96 -11.60
C PRO A 55 -3.35 0.40 -11.89
N ALA A 56 -3.81 0.62 -13.12
CA ALA A 56 -4.48 1.87 -13.49
C ALA A 56 -5.82 2.06 -12.74
N GLU A 57 -6.57 0.99 -12.50
CA GLU A 57 -7.83 1.02 -11.75
C GLU A 57 -7.56 1.27 -10.27
N ALA A 58 -6.55 0.60 -9.70
CA ALA A 58 -6.13 0.84 -8.32
C ALA A 58 -5.72 2.31 -8.13
N ILE A 59 -4.89 2.87 -9.02
CA ILE A 59 -4.51 4.29 -8.97
C ILE A 59 -5.73 5.22 -9.07
N ALA A 60 -6.71 4.91 -9.92
CA ALA A 60 -7.93 5.72 -10.04
C ALA A 60 -8.72 5.75 -8.72
N VAL A 61 -8.82 4.61 -8.03
CA VAL A 61 -9.42 4.52 -6.69
C VAL A 61 -8.62 5.33 -5.69
N LEU A 62 -7.30 5.14 -5.61
CA LEU A 62 -6.44 5.87 -4.67
C LEU A 62 -6.53 7.39 -4.87
N LYS A 63 -6.62 7.83 -6.11
CA LYS A 63 -6.78 9.25 -6.47
C LYS A 63 -8.11 9.85 -6.00
N ALA A 64 -9.17 9.05 -5.99
CA ALA A 64 -10.51 9.46 -5.59
C ALA A 64 -10.73 9.44 -4.06
N MET A 65 -9.83 8.80 -3.30
CA MET A 65 -9.93 8.74 -1.83
C MET A 65 -9.93 10.14 -1.19
N PRO A 66 -10.69 10.35 -0.10
CA PRO A 66 -10.55 11.53 0.74
C PRO A 66 -9.13 11.73 1.25
N GLU A 67 -8.75 13.00 1.44
CA GLU A 67 -7.40 13.38 1.88
C GLU A 67 -6.91 12.63 3.14
N PRO A 68 -7.72 12.42 4.19
CA PRO A 68 -7.25 11.66 5.35
C PRO A 68 -6.89 10.20 5.04
N GLN A 69 -7.58 9.55 4.10
CA GLN A 69 -7.23 8.19 3.66
C GLN A 69 -5.94 8.16 2.85
N LYS A 70 -5.73 9.16 2.00
CA LYS A 70 -4.46 9.33 1.27
C LYS A 70 -3.28 9.50 2.21
N GLN A 71 -3.44 10.29 3.28
CA GLN A 71 -2.42 10.44 4.31
C GLN A 71 -2.17 9.13 5.07
N THR A 72 -3.21 8.32 5.31
CA THR A 72 -3.04 6.97 5.87
C THR A 72 -2.29 6.05 4.90
N LEU A 73 -2.66 6.01 3.62
CA LEU A 73 -1.91 5.25 2.60
C LEU A 73 -0.43 5.65 2.61
N ALA A 74 -0.13 6.94 2.67
CA ALA A 74 1.24 7.42 2.65
C ALA A 74 2.06 6.87 3.84
N ARG A 75 1.46 6.79 5.03
CA ARG A 75 2.11 6.18 6.19
C ARG A 75 2.29 4.68 6.01
N LEU A 76 1.23 3.99 5.57
CA LEU A 76 1.25 2.54 5.38
C LEU A 76 2.30 2.10 4.36
N MET A 77 2.45 2.82 3.24
CA MET A 77 3.46 2.49 2.24
C MET A 77 4.89 2.69 2.76
N ASN A 78 5.12 3.74 3.57
CA ASN A 78 6.43 3.94 4.22
C ASN A 78 6.71 2.89 5.30
N GLU A 79 5.70 2.49 6.07
CA GLU A 79 5.83 1.42 7.06
C GLU A 79 6.09 0.06 6.41
N ALA A 80 5.46 -0.22 5.27
CA ALA A 80 5.66 -1.45 4.51
C ALA A 80 7.08 -1.56 3.98
N ALA A 81 7.59 -0.51 3.32
CA ALA A 81 8.96 -0.50 2.80
C ALA A 81 10.02 -0.59 3.90
N ASN A 82 9.74 -0.12 5.12
CA ASN A 82 10.68 -0.18 6.24
C ASN A 82 10.38 -1.35 7.19
N ALA A 83 9.57 -2.33 6.78
CA ALA A 83 9.09 -3.38 7.68
C ALA A 83 10.21 -4.31 8.17
N ASP A 84 11.29 -4.42 7.41
CA ASP A 84 12.48 -5.21 7.69
C ASP A 84 13.67 -4.38 8.24
N GLY A 85 13.53 -3.05 8.28
CA GLY A 85 14.50 -2.11 8.83
C GLY A 85 15.47 -1.48 7.82
N GLU A 86 15.33 -1.79 6.53
CA GLU A 86 16.07 -1.15 5.44
C GLU A 86 15.06 -0.65 4.39
N VAL A 87 15.42 0.39 3.63
CA VAL A 87 14.57 0.88 2.54
C VAL A 87 15.44 1.07 1.30
N ASP A 88 15.08 0.44 0.19
CA ASP A 88 15.79 0.53 -1.09
C ASP A 88 15.34 1.74 -1.93
N GLU A 89 16.22 2.25 -2.78
CA GLU A 89 15.92 3.30 -3.74
C GLU A 89 14.78 2.93 -4.69
N ARG A 90 14.63 1.65 -5.06
CA ARG A 90 13.53 1.20 -5.93
C ARG A 90 12.17 1.33 -5.24
N GLU A 91 12.08 0.94 -3.97
CA GLU A 91 10.87 1.08 -3.16
C GLU A 91 10.50 2.54 -2.99
N ILE A 92 11.49 3.38 -2.67
CA ILE A 92 11.32 4.84 -2.56
C ILE A 92 10.76 5.39 -3.87
N GLN A 93 11.38 5.07 -5.02
CA GLN A 93 10.91 5.54 -6.31
C GLN A 93 9.49 5.09 -6.62
N PHE A 94 9.13 3.85 -6.25
CA PHE A 94 7.78 3.35 -6.44
C PHE A 94 6.76 4.08 -5.58
N ILE A 95 7.05 4.27 -4.30
CA ILE A 95 6.22 5.03 -3.37
C ILE A 95 5.96 6.44 -3.92
N TYR A 96 7.01 7.16 -4.37
CA TYR A 96 6.86 8.48 -4.98
C TYR A 96 5.97 8.47 -6.24
N ARG A 97 6.09 7.44 -7.09
CA ARG A 97 5.23 7.31 -8.29
C ARG A 97 3.77 7.11 -7.91
N VAL A 98 3.49 6.25 -6.93
CA VAL A 98 2.12 6.03 -6.44
C VAL A 98 1.55 7.30 -5.84
N PHE A 99 2.31 8.01 -5.00
CA PHE A 99 1.86 9.26 -4.40
C PHE A 99 1.54 10.33 -5.44
N ASN A 100 2.43 10.52 -6.42
CA ASN A 100 2.20 11.46 -7.51
C ASN A 100 0.92 11.10 -8.30
N ALA A 101 0.77 9.83 -8.68
CA ALA A 101 -0.37 9.35 -9.45
C ALA A 101 -1.71 9.43 -8.68
N ALA A 102 -1.68 9.18 -7.37
CA ALA A 102 -2.83 9.31 -6.47
C ALA A 102 -3.10 10.77 -6.06
N GLY A 103 -2.27 11.73 -6.46
CA GLY A 103 -2.40 13.14 -6.09
C GLY A 103 -2.25 13.35 -4.58
N ILE A 104 -1.23 12.74 -4.00
CA ILE A 104 -0.83 12.88 -2.59
C ILE A 104 0.29 13.91 -2.53
N ASP A 105 0.00 15.06 -1.94
CA ASP A 105 1.01 16.08 -1.69
C ASP A 105 1.81 15.70 -0.45
N LEU A 106 3.07 15.30 -0.68
CA LEU A 106 4.05 15.16 0.39
C LEU A 106 4.39 16.55 0.92
N LYS A 107 3.81 16.92 2.05
CA LYS A 107 4.30 18.04 2.84
C LYS A 107 5.60 17.61 3.52
N ILE A 108 6.71 17.84 2.82
CA ILE A 108 8.08 17.73 3.34
C ILE A 108 8.32 18.87 4.34
#